data_AF-A0A3T1D2L7-F1
#
_entry.id   AF-A0A3T1D2L7-F1
#
_cell.length_a   1.000
_cell.length_b   1.000
_cell.length_c   1.000
_cell.angle_alpha   90.00
_cell.angle_beta   90.00
_cell.angle_gamma   90.00
#
_symmetry.space_group_name_H-M   'P 1'
#
loop_
_entity.id
_entity.type
_entity.pdbx_description
1 polymer ?
#
loop_
_entity_poly.entity_id
_entity_poly.type
_entity_poly.pdbx_seq_one_letter_code
_entity_poly.pdbx_strand_id
1 'polypeptide(L)' 'MDYKAFFSDVMLWIGQANQAASRYGMESPDFWKWVADSSGKLCKKYQDNRLAIKQMVMLIEWLEEVHDKGKNRKAGDST' A
#
# COMPACT_ATOMS: atom_id res chain seq x y z
N MET A 1 -5.29 21.73 1.61
CA MET A 1 -5.68 20.30 1.58
C MET A 1 -6.88 20.11 2.49
N ASP A 2 -7.92 19.43 2.00
CA ASP A 2 -9.04 18.99 2.85
C ASP A 2 -8.64 17.66 3.53
N TYR A 3 -8.41 17.72 4.84
CA TYR A 3 -7.96 16.56 5.62
C TYR A 3 -9.03 15.47 5.73
N LYS A 4 -10.31 15.85 5.82
CA LYS A 4 -11.40 14.88 5.93
C LYS A 4 -11.54 14.07 4.65
N ALA A 5 -11.49 14.76 3.51
CA ALA A 5 -11.49 14.12 2.21
C ALA A 5 -10.25 13.22 2.05
N PHE A 6 -9.07 13.72 2.42
CA PHE A 6 -7.81 12.97 2.33
C PHE A 6 -7.85 11.64 3.10
N PHE A 7 -8.20 11.67 4.39
CA PHE A 7 -8.22 10.44 5.18
C PHE A 7 -9.35 9.48 4.76
N SER A 8 -10.44 10.00 4.21
CA SER A 8 -11.50 9.16 3.62
C SER A 8 -10.98 8.41 2.39
N ASP A 9 -10.21 9.08 1.52
CA ASP A 9 -9.57 8.41 0.39
C ASP A 9 -8.48 7.43 0.81
N VAL A 10 -7.70 7.74 1.85
CA VAL A 10 -6.71 6.80 2.41
C VAL A 10 -7.39 5.53 2.91
N MET A 11 -8.50 5.66 3.65
CA MET A 11 -9.29 4.50 4.06
C MET A 11 -9.79 3.67 2.87
N LEU A 12 -10.29 4.33 1.83
CA LEU A 12 -10.72 3.65 0.61
C LEU A 12 -9.55 2.92 -0.07
N TRP A 13 -8.38 3.56 -0.15
CA TRP A 13 -7.18 2.99 -0.74
C TRP A 13 -6.72 1.74 0.01
N ILE A 14 -6.76 1.72 1.34
CA ILE A 14 -6.46 0.52 2.14
C ILE A 14 -7.38 -0.64 1.75
N GLY A 15 -8.68 -0.37 1.60
CA GLY A 15 -9.64 -1.37 1.13
C GLY A 15 -9.30 -1.91 -0.26
N GLN A 16 -8.88 -1.04 -1.18
CA GLN A 16 -8.45 -1.43 -2.52
C GLN A 16 -7.14 -2.22 -2.52
N ALA A 17 -6.18 -1.87 -1.66
CA ALA A 17 -4.94 -2.60 -1.51
C ALA A 17 -5.20 -4.05 -1.06
N ASN A 18 -6.14 -4.27 -0.13
CA ASN A 18 -6.55 -5.61 0.27
C ASN A 18 -7.17 -6.41 -0.89
N GLN A 19 -8.00 -5.76 -1.71
CA GLN A 19 -8.58 -6.40 -2.91
C GLN A 19 -7.51 -6.75 -3.94
N ALA A 20 -6.54 -5.85 -4.17
CA ALA A 20 -5.43 -6.09 -5.07
C ALA A 20 -4.53 -7.24 -4.57
N ALA A 21 -4.24 -7.28 -3.27
CA ALA A 21 -3.48 -8.37 -2.65
C ALA A 21 -4.20 -9.72 -2.80
N SER A 22 -5.52 -9.74 -2.60
CA SER A 22 -6.36 -10.95 -2.79
C SER A 22 -6.37 -11.42 -4.26
N ARG A 23 -6.38 -10.47 -5.21
CA ARG A 23 -6.44 -10.78 -6.65
C ARG A 23 -5.11 -11.25 -7.22
N TYR A 24 -4.00 -10.59 -6.86
CA TYR A 24 -2.71 -10.82 -7.51
C TYR A 24 -1.72 -11.61 -6.64
N GLY A 25 -1.93 -11.67 -5.32
CA GLY A 25 -0.90 -12.09 -4.37
C GLY A 25 0.11 -10.98 -4.10
N MET A 26 0.58 -10.87 -2.85
CA MET A 26 1.58 -9.84 -2.47
C MET A 26 2.97 -10.13 -3.03
N GLU A 27 3.25 -11.36 -3.44
CA GLU A 27 4.47 -11.74 -4.15
C GLU A 27 4.52 -11.28 -5.61
N SER A 28 3.37 -10.88 -6.18
CA SER A 28 3.27 -10.52 -7.59
C SER A 28 3.82 -9.12 -7.87
N PRO A 29 4.65 -8.93 -8.92
CA PRO A 29 5.04 -7.61 -9.40
C PRO A 29 3.84 -6.72 -9.77
N ASP A 30 2.74 -7.32 -10.22
CA ASP A 30 1.52 -6.57 -10.60
C ASP A 30 0.87 -5.90 -9.38
N PHE A 31 0.94 -6.54 -8.21
CA PHE A 31 0.49 -5.94 -6.96
C PHE A 31 1.31 -4.69 -6.62
N TRP A 32 2.65 -4.81 -6.64
CA TRP A 32 3.54 -3.69 -6.30
C TRP A 32 3.50 -2.56 -7.32
N LYS A 33 3.31 -2.89 -8.60
CA LYS A 33 3.03 -1.89 -9.63
C LYS A 33 1.74 -1.13 -9.33
N TRP A 34 0.66 -1.83 -8.98
CA TRP A 34 -0.59 -1.21 -8.59
C TRP A 34 -0.44 -0.32 -7.35
N VAL A 35 0.29 -0.77 -6.33
CA VAL A 35 0.56 0.00 -5.10
C VAL A 35 1.31 1.29 -5.43
N ALA A 36 2.38 1.23 -6.22
CA ALA A 36 3.17 2.39 -6.63
C ALA A 36 2.34 3.38 -7.47
N ASP A 37 1.62 2.88 -8.48
CA ASP A 37 0.85 3.72 -9.39
C ASP A 37 -0.35 4.39 -8.67
N SER A 38 -1.02 3.68 -7.77
CA SER A 38 -2.22 4.19 -7.07
C SER A 38 -1.88 5.15 -5.92
N SER A 39 -0.83 4.86 -5.14
CA SER A 39 -0.35 5.75 -4.08
C SER A 39 0.17 7.08 -4.66
N GLY A 40 0.93 7.02 -5.76
CA GLY A 40 1.40 8.22 -6.47
C GLY A 40 0.24 9.08 -7.01
N LYS A 41 -0.83 8.46 -7.52
CA LYS A 41 -2.06 9.18 -7.93
C LYS A 41 -2.71 9.89 -6.74
N LEU A 42 -2.76 9.25 -5.58
CA LEU A 42 -3.34 9.86 -4.37
C LEU A 42 -2.50 11.03 -3.89
N CYS A 43 -1.17 10.92 -3.84
CA CYS A 43 -0.28 12.04 -3.54
C CYS A 43 -0.52 13.23 -4.48
N LYS A 44 -0.58 12.99 -5.79
CA LYS A 44 -0.84 14.02 -6.80
C LYS A 44 -2.22 14.67 -6.66
N LYS A 45 -3.27 13.90 -6.33
CA LYS A 45 -4.62 14.43 -6.06
C LYS A 45 -4.60 15.52 -4.99
N TYR A 46 -3.71 15.37 -4.00
CA TYR A 46 -3.52 16.33 -2.92
C TYR A 46 -2.29 17.24 -3.14
N GLN A 47 -1.93 17.48 -4.41
CA GLN A 47 -0.86 18.38 -4.82
C GLN A 47 0.49 18.06 -4.18
N ASP A 48 0.80 16.76 -4.04
CA ASP A 48 2.03 16.27 -3.43
C ASP A 48 2.27 16.85 -2.03
N ASN A 49 1.18 17.09 -1.29
CA ASN A 49 1.25 17.56 0.08
C ASN A 49 2.12 16.62 0.93
N ARG A 50 3.02 17.20 1.73
CA ARG A 50 3.98 16.44 2.55
C ARG A 50 3.32 15.40 3.45
N LEU A 51 2.13 15.68 4.00
CA LEU A 51 1.40 14.72 4.82
C LEU A 51 0.87 13.55 3.97
N ALA A 52 0.34 13.82 2.77
CA ALA A 52 -0.12 12.78 1.86
C ALA A 52 1.03 11.82 1.47
N ILE A 53 2.19 12.38 1.11
CA ILE A 53 3.39 11.58 0.80
C ILE A 53 3.78 10.72 1.99
N LYS A 54 3.91 11.32 3.19
CA LYS A 54 4.30 10.59 4.40
C LYS A 54 3.33 9.47 4.75
N GLN A 55 2.03 9.75 4.65
CA GLN A 55 0.99 8.78 4.94
C GLN A 55 1.04 7.60 3.97
N MET A 56 1.25 7.85 2.68
CA MET A 56 1.33 6.79 1.69
C MET A 56 2.61 5.97 1.79
N VAL A 57 3.76 6.62 2.04
CA VAL A 57 5.03 5.92 2.28
C VAL A 57 4.91 4.96 3.47
N MET A 58 4.36 5.42 4.60
CA MET A 58 4.17 4.57 5.78
C MET A 58 3.29 3.34 5.48
N LEU A 59 2.22 3.50 4.69
CA LEU A 59 1.36 2.38 4.32
C LEU A 59 2.06 1.39 3.38
N ILE A 60 2.92 1.86 2.48
CA ILE A 60 3.72 1.01 1.60
C ILE A 60 4.75 0.23 2.41
N GLU A 61 5.49 0.90 3.30
CA GLU A 61 6.45 0.26 4.21
C GLU A 61 5.76 -0.83 5.05
N TRP A 62 4.55 -0.54 5.56
CA TRP A 62 3.76 -1.55 6.28
C TRP A 62 3.39 -2.76 5.41
N LEU A 63 3.02 -2.56 4.14
CA LEU A 63 2.75 -3.67 3.21
C LEU A 63 4.00 -4.51 2.96
N GLU A 64 5.18 -3.88 2.83
CA GLU A 64 6.46 -4.56 2.63
C GLU A 64 6.80 -5.43 3.85
N GLU A 65 6.63 -4.88 5.06
CA GLU A 65 6.83 -5.64 6.29
C GLU A 65 5.92 -6.87 6.38
N VAL A 66 4.64 -6.73 6.01
CA VAL A 66 3.67 -7.84 6.03
C VAL A 66 4.11 -8.94 5.05
N HIS A 67 4.50 -8.55 3.84
CA HIS A 67 4.98 -9.48 2.83
C HIS A 67 6.26 -10.20 3.27
N ASP A 68 7.22 -9.48 3.85
CA ASP A 68 8.50 -10.05 4.29
C ASP A 68 8.34 -11.00 5.48
N LYS A 69 7.48 -10.64 6.45
CA LYS A 69 7.09 -11.56 7.54
C LYS A 69 6.44 -12.83 6.99
N GLY A 70 5.62 -12.71 5.94
CA GLY A 70 5.01 -13.85 5.25
C GLY A 70 6.03 -14.77 4.58
N LYS A 71 7.06 -14.20 3.94
CA LYS A 71 8.16 -14.97 3.33
C LYS A 71 9.00 -15.72 4.37
N ASN A 72 9.38 -15.04 5.45
CA ASN A 72 10.22 -15.63 6.49
C ASN A 72 9.53 -16.80 7.21
N ARG A 73 8.20 -16.74 7.39
CA ARG A 73 7.42 -17.85 7.96
C ARG A 73 7.43 -19.09 7.05
N LYS A 74 7.28 -18.93 5.74
CA LYS A 74 7.31 -20.04 4.78
C LYS A 74 8.69 -20.72 4.70
N ALA A 75 9.77 -19.96 4.90
CA ALA A 75 11.13 -20.51 4.89
C ALA A 75 11.46 -21.37 6.12
N GLY A 76 10.91 -21.05 7.30
CA GLY A 76 11.17 -21.78 8.54
C GLY A 76 10.44 -23.13 8.67
N ASP A 77 9.25 -23.27 8.07
CA ASP A 77 8.47 -24.52 8.09
C ASP A 77 8.98 -25.58 7.07
N SER A 78 10.01 -25.26 6.29
CA SER A 78 10.60 -26.14 5.27
C SER A 78 11.92 -26.80 5.71
N THR A 79 12.26 -26.73 7.01
CA THR A 79 13.46 -27.29 7.66
C THR A 79 13.07 -28.18 8.81
#